data_AF-A0A4Y2EME8-F1
#
_entry.id   AF-A0A4Y2EME8-F1
#
_cell.length_a   1.000
_cell.length_b   1.000
_cell.length_c   1.000
_cell.angle_alpha   90.00
_cell.angle_beta   90.00
_cell.angle_gamma   90.00
#
_symmetry.space_group_name_H-M   'P 1'
#
loop_
_entity.id
_entity.type
_entity.pdbx_description
1 polymer ?
#
loop_
_entity_poly.entity_id
_entity_poly.type
_entity_poly.pdbx_seq_one_letter_code
_entity_poly.pdbx_strand_id
1 'polypeptide(L)'
;MNSQAYQSVLARHSLPNAEFLAGENWKYQQDNAPIHSSNSTKNWFQVNIVCQQTLKWPAKSPDLNPIENLWSDLARRVYANGDILHHR
;
A
#
# COMPACT_ATOMS: atom_id res chain seq x y z
N MET A 1 7.72 1.13 11.03
CA MET A 1 8.34 1.59 9.77
C MET A 1 8.36 3.12 9.75
N ASN A 2 9.39 3.75 9.17
CA ASN A 2 9.46 5.21 8.96
C ASN A 2 9.34 5.56 7.46
N SER A 3 9.37 6.85 7.11
CA SER A 3 9.19 7.29 5.70
C SER A 3 10.30 6.76 4.78
N GLN A 4 11.55 6.76 5.23
CA GLN A 4 12.70 6.31 4.44
C GLN A 4 12.66 4.78 4.22
N ALA A 5 12.33 4.02 5.26
CA ALA A 5 12.14 2.58 5.15
C ALA A 5 10.99 2.24 4.20
N TYR A 6 9.89 3.00 4.25
CA TYR A 6 8.79 2.85 3.29
C TYR A 6 9.25 3.10 1.85
N GLN A 7 9.93 4.22 1.60
CA GLN A 7 10.48 4.55 0.28
C GLN A 7 11.41 3.45 -0.25
N SER A 8 12.27 2.89 0.61
CA SER A 8 13.16 1.77 0.25
C SER A 8 12.39 0.52 -0.15
N VAL A 9 11.30 0.18 0.54
CA VAL A 9 10.43 -0.95 0.17
C VAL A 9 9.80 -0.71 -1.21
N LEU A 10 9.27 0.50 -1.46
CA LEU A 10 8.69 0.86 -2.75
C LEU A 10 9.70 0.76 -3.89
N ALA A 11 10.89 1.33 -3.69
CA ALA A 11 11.98 1.34 -4.67
C ALA A 11 12.45 -0.08 -5.02
N ARG A 12 12.46 -0.99 -4.04
CA ARG A 12 13.03 -2.33 -4.21
C ARG A 12 12.04 -3.35 -4.74
N HIS A 13 10.76 -3.24 -4.38
CA HIS A 13 9.79 -4.31 -4.61
C HIS A 13 8.58 -3.87 -5.44
N SER A 14 8.09 -2.65 -5.26
CA SER A 14 6.85 -2.21 -5.89
C SER A 14 7.09 -1.59 -7.26
N LEU A 15 7.89 -0.53 -7.34
CA LEU A 15 8.11 0.22 -8.59
C LEU A 15 8.76 -0.60 -9.70
N PRO A 16 9.79 -1.43 -9.44
CA PRO A 16 10.44 -2.21 -10.50
C PRO A 16 9.51 -3.21 -11.19
N ASN A 17 8.43 -3.63 -10.52
CA ASN A 17 7.50 -4.64 -11.02
C ASN A 17 6.14 -4.05 -11.45
N ALA A 18 5.94 -2.74 -11.32
CA ALA A 18 4.61 -2.14 -11.44
C ALA A 18 4.01 -2.31 -12.84
N GLU A 19 4.79 -2.08 -13.89
CA GLU A 19 4.36 -2.24 -15.28
C GLU A 19 4.10 -3.71 -15.63
N PHE A 20 4.94 -4.63 -15.13
CA PHE A 20 4.73 -6.07 -15.32
C PHE A 20 3.43 -6.56 -14.66
N LEU A 21 3.11 -6.06 -13.46
CA LEU A 21 1.96 -6.51 -12.68
C LEU A 21 0.64 -5.83 -13.09
N ALA A 22 0.68 -4.56 -13.45
CA ALA A 22 -0.50 -3.72 -13.64
C ALA A 22 -0.63 -3.13 -15.05
N GLY A 23 0.32 -3.41 -15.95
CA GLY A 23 0.35 -2.93 -17.31
C GLY A 23 0.78 -1.47 -17.45
N GLU A 24 0.67 -0.97 -18.68
CA GLU A 24 0.90 0.45 -18.99
C GLU A 24 -0.14 1.33 -18.27
N ASN A 25 0.26 2.54 -17.87
CA ASN A 25 -0.59 3.53 -17.19
C ASN A 25 -1.15 3.12 -15.82
N TRP A 26 -0.49 2.19 -15.13
CA TRP A 26 -0.83 1.79 -13.77
C TRP A 26 -0.98 2.99 -12.82
N LYS A 27 -1.83 2.83 -11.79
CA LYS A 27 -2.02 3.81 -10.72
C LYS A 27 -1.61 3.22 -9.38
N TYR A 28 -0.84 3.99 -8.61
CA TYR A 28 -0.45 3.65 -7.25
C TYR A 28 -1.55 4.05 -6.27
N GLN A 29 -1.95 3.14 -5.38
CA GLN A 29 -2.86 3.45 -4.30
C GLN A 29 -2.12 3.28 -2.96
N GLN A 30 -2.23 4.27 -2.09
CA GLN A 30 -1.79 4.18 -0.69
C GLN A 30 -2.79 4.92 0.20
N ASP A 31 -2.87 4.50 1.46
CA ASP A 31 -3.65 5.23 2.47
C ASP A 31 -2.94 6.53 2.90
N ASN A 32 -3.58 7.27 3.80
CA ASN A 32 -3.05 8.53 4.34
C ASN A 32 -2.24 8.35 5.63
N ALA A 33 -1.67 7.15 5.90
CA ALA A 33 -0.83 6.95 7.09
C ALA A 33 0.28 8.02 7.17
N PRO A 34 0.70 8.45 8.38
CA PRO A 34 1.62 9.58 8.54
C PRO A 34 2.94 9.43 7.76
N ILE A 35 3.44 8.20 7.63
CA ILE A 35 4.67 7.91 6.87
C ILE A 35 4.45 7.94 5.35
N HIS A 36 3.24 7.67 4.86
CA HIS A 36 2.88 7.72 3.45
C HIS A 36 2.55 9.14 2.98
N SER A 37 2.02 9.97 3.90
CA SER A 37 1.62 11.36 3.65
C SER A 37 2.65 12.41 4.08
N SER A 38 3.81 11.97 4.59
CA SER A 38 4.92 12.84 5.01
C SER A 38 5.49 13.65 3.84
N ASN A 39 6.07 14.82 4.13
CA ASN A 39 6.75 15.63 3.11
C ASN A 39 7.92 14.87 2.47
N SER A 40 8.63 14.04 3.24
CA SER A 40 9.70 13.18 2.72
C SER A 40 9.17 12.23 1.65
N THR A 41 8.07 11.53 1.92
CA THR A 41 7.49 10.56 0.98
C THR A 41 6.86 11.25 -0.23
N LYS A 42 6.19 12.39 -0.03
CA LYS A 42 5.65 13.20 -1.13
C LYS A 42 6.74 13.68 -2.08
N ASN A 43 7.84 14.22 -1.55
CA ASN A 43 8.98 14.66 -2.38
C ASN A 43 9.63 13.48 -3.10
N TRP A 44 9.76 12.33 -2.44
CA TRP A 44 10.29 11.13 -3.06
C TRP A 44 9.43 10.65 -4.26
N PHE A 45 8.10 10.69 -4.14
CA PHE A 45 7.21 10.35 -5.25
C PHE A 45 7.28 11.34 -6.43
N GLN A 46 7.59 12.62 -6.17
CA GLN A 46 7.78 13.62 -7.24
C GLN A 46 9.02 13.31 -8.09
N VAL A 47 10.10 12.86 -7.44
CA VAL A 47 11.36 12.52 -8.12
C VAL A 47 11.26 11.19 -8.87
N ASN A 48 10.53 10.21 -8.33
CA ASN A 48 10.45 8.86 -8.89
C ASN A 48 9.27 8.65 -9.86
N ILE A 49 8.70 9.73 -10.43
CA ILE A 49 7.66 9.74 -11.49
C ILE A 49 6.28 9.20 -11.06
N VAL A 50 6.17 8.55 -9.91
CA VAL A 50 4.91 7.98 -9.41
C VAL A 50 3.88 9.05 -9.05
N CYS A 51 4.25 10.32 -8.84
CA CYS A 51 3.29 11.35 -8.42
C CYS A 51 2.07 11.50 -9.35
N GLN A 52 2.21 11.29 -10.66
CA GLN A 52 1.06 11.30 -11.60
C GLN A 52 0.27 9.99 -11.59
N GLN A 53 0.88 8.93 -11.06
CA GLN A 53 0.30 7.60 -10.94
C GLN A 53 -0.34 7.39 -9.57
N THR A 54 -0.03 8.19 -8.54
CA THR A 54 -0.65 8.07 -7.21
C THR A 54 -2.09 8.59 -7.19
N LEU A 55 -3.02 7.74 -6.75
CA LEU A 55 -4.42 8.10 -6.53
C LEU A 55 -4.58 9.00 -5.31
N LYS A 56 -5.47 10.00 -5.41
CA LYS A 56 -5.91 10.78 -4.26
C LYS A 56 -6.82 9.92 -3.41
N TRP A 57 -6.43 9.68 -2.15
CA TRP A 57 -7.21 8.87 -1.22
C TRP A 57 -8.01 9.74 -0.24
N PRO A 58 -9.32 9.52 -0.07
CA PRO A 58 -10.09 10.20 0.96
C PRO A 58 -9.62 9.81 2.37
N ALA A 59 -9.72 10.75 3.31
CA ALA A 59 -9.35 10.49 4.70
C ALA A 59 -10.35 9.53 5.34
N LYS A 60 -9.85 8.61 6.17
CA LYS A 60 -10.67 7.66 6.95
C LYS A 60 -11.57 6.74 6.12
N SER A 61 -11.10 6.33 4.94
CA SER A 61 -11.81 5.35 4.09
C SER A 61 -11.01 4.04 3.97
N PRO A 62 -10.90 3.25 5.05
CA PRO A 62 -10.29 1.92 4.98
C PRO A 62 -11.14 0.95 4.14
N ASP A 63 -12.46 1.14 4.14
CA ASP A 63 -13.46 0.37 3.38
C ASP A 63 -13.23 0.42 1.87
N LEU A 64 -12.64 1.51 1.38
CA LEU A 64 -12.33 1.65 -0.03
C LEU A 64 -11.06 0.91 -0.45
N ASN A 65 -10.22 0.45 0.50
CA ASN A 65 -8.92 -0.12 0.20
C ASN A 65 -9.03 -1.62 -0.15
N PRO A 66 -8.84 -2.03 -1.42
CA PRO A 66 -9.05 -3.42 -1.83
C PRO A 66 -8.11 -4.42 -1.12
N ILE A 67 -6.97 -3.95 -0.59
CA ILE A 67 -6.01 -4.81 0.11
C ILE A 67 -6.60 -5.37 1.42
N GLU A 68 -7.57 -4.70 2.04
CA GLU A 68 -8.22 -5.18 3.27
C GLU A 68 -8.97 -6.50 3.04
N ASN A 69 -9.54 -6.67 1.84
CA ASN A 69 -10.17 -7.93 1.45
C ASN A 69 -9.13 -9.05 1.32
N LEU A 70 -7.98 -8.75 0.72
CA LEU A 70 -6.88 -9.71 0.59
C LEU A 70 -6.32 -10.09 1.96
N TRP A 71 -6.16 -9.13 2.88
CA TRP A 71 -5.74 -9.40 4.25
C TRP A 71 -6.75 -10.27 5.00
N SER A 72 -8.04 -10.01 4.83
CA SER A 72 -9.11 -10.83 5.41
C SER A 72 -9.06 -12.27 4.91
N ASP A 73 -8.82 -12.47 3.61
CA ASP A 73 -8.68 -13.79 3.02
C ASP A 73 -7.41 -14.51 3.47
N LEU A 74 -6.30 -13.78 3.56
CA LEU A 74 -5.04 -14.32 4.06
C LEU A 74 -5.17 -14.74 5.53
N ALA A 75 -5.75 -13.88 6.38
CA ALA A 75 -6.02 -14.19 7.77
C ALA A 75 -6.86 -15.46 7.89
N ARG A 76 -7.96 -15.57 7.14
CA ARG A 76 -8.81 -16.77 7.14
C ARG A 76 -8.03 -18.04 6.78
N ARG A 77 -7.11 -17.97 5.82
CA ARG A 77 -6.28 -19.12 5.41
C ARG A 77 -5.22 -19.47 6.45
N VAL A 78 -4.59 -18.47 7.07
CA VAL A 78 -3.60 -18.68 8.13
C VAL A 78 -4.25 -19.32 9.36
N TYR A 79 -5.42 -18.82 9.76
CA TYR A 79 -6.17 -19.33 10.92
C TYR A 79 -7.08 -20.54 10.61
N ALA A 80 -7.14 -20.99 9.35
CA ALA A 80 -7.94 -22.16 8.97
C ALA A 80 -7.48 -23.45 9.68
N ASN A 81 -6.22 -23.51 10.12
CA ASN A 81 -5.60 -24.71 10.70
C ASN A 81 -5.12 -24.53 12.15
N GLY A 82 -5.46 -23.43 12.84
CA GLY A 82 -4.96 -23.18 14.19
C GLY A 82 -5.63 -22.01 14.90
N ASP A 83 -6.45 -22.37 15.87
CA ASP A 83 -6.97 -21.60 17.02
C ASP A 83 -7.69 -20.27 16.77
N ILE A 84 -9.00 -20.37 16.93
CA ILE A 84 -9.99 -19.31 17.07
C ILE A 84 -9.57 -18.40 18.23
N LEU A 85 -8.95 -17.25 17.93
CA LEU A 85 -9.01 -16.11 18.85
C LEU A 85 -10.38 -15.44 18.65
N HIS A 86 -11.32 -15.81 19.52
CA HIS A 86 -12.53 -15.06 19.77
C HIS A 86 -12.16 -13.62 20.15
N HIS A 87 -12.41 -12.66 19.25
CA HIS A 87 -12.49 -11.26 19.61
C HIS A 87 -13.94 -10.77 19.41
N ARG A 88 -14.59 -10.52 20.56
CA ARG A 88 -15.61 -9.48 20.67
C ARG A 88 -14.96 -8.11 20.51
#